data_AF-A0A7K0ZDM3-F1
#
_entry.id   AF-A0A7K0ZDM3-F1
#
_cell.length_a   1.000
_cell.length_b   1.000
_cell.length_c   1.000
_cell.angle_alpha   90.00
_cell.angle_beta   90.00
_cell.angle_gamma   90.00
#
_symmetry.space_group_name_H-M   'P 1'
#
loop_
_entity.id
_entity.type
_entity.pdbx_description
1 polymer ?
#
loop_
_entity_poly.entity_id
_entity_poly.type
_entity_poly.pdbx_seq_one_letter_code
_entity_poly.pdbx_strand_id
1 'polypeptide(L)'
;MKLKWGATTDVGMVRQQNEDAFHAEENLYIVADGMGGHNAGEVASALAVSTVRSGARIGIRTPDQFRELVQQANTAIYTASLDDSTQSGMGTTLTAAAVVPGEEPRILVANVGDSRTYLFRSGALTRLSIDHSYVQELVNEGIITPEEARVHPRRNIVTRAMGIDRSVQVDVFSHLVRTGDRLVLCSDGLVDEVPDTDIARVLTEHTDPQETAEVLVMVANANGGRDNTTVIVLDILDDISEPIVLDEPDETQQMLVVPEVQPEPMKKKRNRLGVALFWSALVAILFGVITTIGVYARSGYFIGFNDDDNVVVYRGRVGGMLWFQPTVDTQTELNGDELPEDVRREVLMNRTFTSSGLAAKYLMLVQVAIDNSTSTTTTTSTTIAK
;
A
#
# COMPACT_ATOMS: atom_id res chain seq x y z
N MET A 1 6.95 19.78 37.79
CA MET A 1 7.33 18.71 36.84
C MET A 1 8.36 19.27 35.89
N LYS A 2 9.54 18.63 35.83
CA LYS A 2 10.61 19.06 34.93
C LYS A 2 10.60 18.19 33.68
N LEU A 3 10.77 18.81 32.52
CA LEU A 3 10.80 18.12 31.25
C LEU A 3 12.19 18.25 30.65
N LYS A 4 12.70 17.17 30.07
CA LYS A 4 13.93 17.19 29.27
C LYS A 4 13.62 16.50 27.95
N TRP A 5 14.04 17.08 26.85
CA TRP A 5 13.75 16.51 25.54
C TRP A 5 14.96 16.58 24.63
N GLY A 6 14.92 15.74 23.60
CA GLY A 6 15.84 15.73 22.49
C GLY A 6 15.06 15.49 21.20
N ALA A 7 15.55 16.05 20.11
CA ALA A 7 14.92 15.89 18.81
C ALA A 7 15.97 15.83 17.72
N THR A 8 15.77 14.89 16.79
CA THR A 8 16.64 14.71 15.62
C THR A 8 15.76 14.43 14.41
N THR A 9 16.09 15.09 13.30
CA THR A 9 15.50 14.81 11.99
C THR A 9 16.64 14.61 10.98
N ASP A 10 16.48 13.66 10.09
CA ASP A 10 17.44 13.36 9.04
C ASP A 10 16.72 13.02 7.73
N VAL A 11 17.34 13.36 6.60
CA VAL A 11 16.75 13.13 5.28
C VAL A 11 16.67 11.64 4.93
N GLY A 12 17.44 10.80 5.62
CA GLY A 12 17.63 9.40 5.27
C GLY A 12 18.73 9.21 4.23
N MET A 13 18.89 7.97 3.78
CA MET A 13 19.93 7.57 2.84
C MET A 13 19.47 7.61 1.37
N VAL A 14 18.16 7.65 1.14
CA VAL A 14 17.56 7.49 -0.20
C VAL A 14 16.86 8.76 -0.70
N ARG A 15 16.20 9.52 0.17
CA ARG A 15 15.46 10.74 -0.20
C ARG A 15 16.43 11.90 -0.47
N GLN A 16 16.00 12.85 -1.30
CA GLN A 16 16.78 14.06 -1.62
C GLN A 16 16.41 15.27 -0.76
N GLN A 17 15.20 15.26 -0.21
CA GLN A 17 14.62 16.34 0.56
C GLN A 17 13.96 15.78 1.81
N ASN A 18 13.88 16.61 2.84
CA ASN A 18 13.23 16.28 4.09
C ASN A 18 11.84 16.92 4.08
N GLU A 19 10.82 16.09 3.94
CA GLU A 19 9.41 16.48 4.01
C GLU A 19 8.86 16.39 5.44
N ASP A 20 9.64 15.84 6.40
CA ASP A 20 9.28 15.86 7.81
C ASP A 20 9.47 17.27 8.42
N ALA A 21 8.58 17.59 9.36
CA ALA A 21 8.71 18.76 10.23
C ALA A 21 8.43 18.37 11.68
N PHE A 22 9.06 19.07 12.62
CA PHE A 22 8.82 18.86 14.04
C PHE A 22 8.82 20.13 14.86
N HIS A 23 8.26 20.04 16.06
CA HIS A 23 8.38 21.03 17.11
C HIS A 23 8.57 20.35 18.46
N ALA A 24 9.51 20.84 19.27
CA ALA A 24 9.78 20.32 20.60
C ALA A 24 10.15 21.49 21.53
N GLU A 25 9.17 21.97 22.28
CA GLU A 25 9.36 23.10 23.20
C GLU A 25 8.38 23.02 24.37
N GLU A 26 8.89 23.22 25.59
CA GLU A 26 8.12 23.30 26.83
C GLU A 26 7.12 22.16 27.04
N ASN A 27 5.84 22.35 26.65
CA ASN A 27 4.73 21.43 26.90
C ASN A 27 4.11 20.89 25.61
N LEU A 28 4.72 21.12 24.44
CA LEU A 28 4.18 20.70 23.14
C LEU A 28 5.27 20.09 22.26
N TYR A 29 4.97 18.88 21.79
CA TYR A 29 5.85 18.08 20.95
C TYR A 29 5.06 17.59 19.75
N ILE A 30 5.57 17.78 18.54
CA ILE A 30 4.87 17.49 17.29
C ILE A 30 5.87 16.88 16.32
N VAL A 31 5.49 15.79 15.67
CA VAL A 31 6.13 15.28 14.46
C VAL A 31 5.07 15.20 13.38
N ALA A 32 5.40 15.72 12.19
CA ALA A 32 4.55 15.71 11.01
C ALA A 32 5.37 15.21 9.83
N ASP A 33 4.89 14.14 9.19
CA ASP A 33 5.52 13.54 8.00
C ASP A 33 4.78 14.05 6.76
N GLY A 34 5.49 14.80 5.92
CA GLY A 34 4.94 15.39 4.70
C GLY A 34 4.77 14.35 3.61
N MET A 35 3.58 14.32 3.00
CA MET A 35 3.27 13.43 1.89
C MET A 35 2.73 14.23 0.71
N GLY A 36 3.41 14.16 -0.44
CA GLY A 36 2.96 14.85 -1.65
C GLY A 36 3.74 14.53 -2.92
N GLY A 37 4.89 13.86 -2.84
CA GLY A 37 5.74 13.65 -4.00
C GLY A 37 6.19 14.99 -4.58
N HIS A 38 5.87 15.30 -5.84
CA HIS A 38 6.19 16.61 -6.43
C HIS A 38 5.37 17.78 -5.84
N ASN A 39 4.41 17.52 -4.94
CA ASN A 39 3.40 18.47 -4.49
C ASN A 39 3.57 18.87 -3.01
N ALA A 40 4.69 19.52 -2.69
CA ALA A 40 4.86 20.37 -1.50
C ALA A 40 4.58 19.69 -0.13
N GLY A 41 5.04 18.45 0.08
CA GLY A 41 4.90 17.74 1.36
C GLY A 41 5.55 18.48 2.53
N GLU A 42 6.71 19.09 2.29
CA GLU A 42 7.43 19.93 3.24
C GLU A 42 6.66 21.19 3.65
N VAL A 43 5.83 21.73 2.74
CA VAL A 43 4.95 22.86 3.03
C VAL A 43 3.81 22.41 3.93
N ALA A 44 3.19 21.26 3.64
CA ALA A 44 2.11 20.72 4.44
C ALA A 44 2.55 20.42 5.87
N SER A 45 3.66 19.72 6.07
CA SER A 45 4.18 19.37 7.40
C SER A 45 4.59 20.61 8.19
N ALA A 46 5.27 21.58 7.58
CA ALA A 46 5.63 22.85 8.22
C ALA A 46 4.39 23.68 8.61
N LEU A 47 3.38 23.73 7.74
CA LEU A 47 2.13 24.43 8.02
C LEU A 47 1.33 23.76 9.14
N ALA A 48 1.31 22.43 9.21
CA ALA A 48 0.73 21.68 10.32
C ALA A 48 1.36 22.07 11.66
N VAL A 49 2.68 21.94 11.75
CA VAL A 49 3.45 22.22 12.97
C VAL A 49 3.27 23.68 13.41
N SER A 50 3.41 24.63 12.48
CA SER A 50 3.32 26.05 12.80
C SER A 50 1.91 26.49 13.23
N THR A 51 0.86 25.90 12.65
CA THR A 51 -0.54 26.21 13.01
C THR A 51 -0.86 25.69 14.41
N VAL A 52 -0.54 24.43 14.71
CA VAL A 52 -0.78 23.84 16.03
C VAL A 52 0.03 24.59 17.10
N ARG A 53 1.32 24.86 16.85
CA ARG A 53 2.17 25.65 17.75
C ARG A 53 1.57 27.03 18.05
N SER A 54 1.09 27.72 17.01
CA SER A 54 0.55 29.07 17.15
C SER A 54 -0.76 29.10 17.93
N GLY A 55 -1.64 28.12 17.72
CA GLY A 55 -2.89 28.01 18.46
C GLY A 55 -2.71 27.51 19.91
N ALA A 56 -1.64 26.75 20.18
CA ALA A 56 -1.32 26.23 21.50
C ALA A 56 -0.61 27.22 22.43
N ARG A 57 -0.39 28.49 22.04
CA ARG A 57 0.32 29.51 22.83
C ARG A 57 -0.21 29.72 24.25
N ILE A 58 -1.51 29.49 24.46
CA ILE A 58 -2.16 29.62 25.78
C ILE A 58 -2.15 28.30 26.59
N GLY A 59 -1.46 27.29 26.09
CA GLY A 59 -1.47 25.92 26.59
C GLY A 59 -2.67 25.12 26.08
N ILE A 60 -2.51 23.80 26.08
CA ILE A 60 -3.56 22.83 25.79
C ILE A 60 -3.98 22.20 27.12
N ARG A 61 -5.27 22.21 27.43
CA ARG A 61 -5.81 21.72 28.72
C ARG A 61 -6.76 20.55 28.58
N THR A 62 -7.44 20.43 27.43
CA THR A 62 -8.46 19.40 27.22
C THR A 62 -8.24 18.67 25.89
N PRO A 63 -8.71 17.41 25.78
CA PRO A 63 -8.68 16.67 24.51
C PRO A 63 -9.40 17.40 23.37
N ASP A 64 -10.52 18.05 23.66
CA ASP A 64 -11.30 18.77 22.63
C ASP A 64 -10.58 20.02 22.12
N GLN A 65 -9.93 20.77 23.01
CA GLN A 65 -9.09 21.89 22.59
C GLN A 65 -7.96 21.40 21.68
N PHE A 66 -7.32 20.27 22.01
CA PHE A 66 -6.25 19.73 21.17
C PHE A 66 -6.78 19.28 19.80
N ARG A 67 -7.93 18.61 19.79
CA ARG A 67 -8.63 18.18 18.57
C ARG A 67 -8.94 19.36 17.65
N GLU A 68 -9.48 20.44 18.20
CA GLU A 68 -9.82 21.65 17.45
C GLU A 68 -8.57 22.30 16.82
N LEU A 69 -7.45 22.36 17.57
CA LEU A 69 -6.20 22.91 17.04
C LEU A 69 -5.65 22.10 15.86
N VAL A 70 -5.70 20.77 15.94
CA VAL A 70 -5.28 19.90 14.82
C VAL A 70 -6.25 20.02 13.64
N GLN A 71 -7.57 20.16 13.87
CA GLN A 71 -8.54 20.41 12.81
C GLN A 71 -8.35 21.79 12.13
N GLN A 72 -7.94 22.80 12.88
CA GLN A 72 -7.56 24.11 12.32
C GLN A 72 -6.32 23.97 11.43
N ALA A 73 -5.32 23.19 11.85
CA ALA A 73 -4.15 22.89 11.03
C ALA A 73 -4.53 22.18 9.72
N ASN A 74 -5.42 21.17 9.78
CA ASN A 74 -5.97 20.55 8.58
C ASN A 74 -6.63 21.56 7.64
N THR A 75 -7.45 22.46 8.20
CA THR A 75 -8.14 23.48 7.41
C THR A 75 -7.16 24.43 6.74
N ALA A 76 -6.09 24.83 7.44
CA ALA A 76 -5.05 25.69 6.89
C ALA A 76 -4.33 25.03 5.70
N ILE A 77 -3.96 23.76 5.83
CA ILE A 77 -3.30 22.99 4.75
C ILE A 77 -4.24 22.82 3.57
N TYR A 78 -5.49 22.41 3.83
CA TYR A 78 -6.49 22.23 2.78
C TYR A 78 -6.73 23.53 2.01
N THR A 79 -6.89 24.68 2.69
CA THR A 79 -7.04 25.97 2.03
C THR A 79 -5.81 26.37 1.21
N ALA A 80 -4.60 26.21 1.76
CA ALA A 80 -3.37 26.50 1.01
C ALA A 80 -3.24 25.63 -0.26
N SER A 81 -3.67 24.36 -0.20
CA SER A 81 -3.66 23.45 -1.36
C SER A 81 -4.60 23.86 -2.49
N LEU A 82 -5.61 24.70 -2.21
CA LEU A 82 -6.57 25.21 -3.20
C LEU A 82 -6.08 26.50 -3.87
N ASP A 83 -5.24 27.27 -3.18
CA ASP A 83 -4.80 28.59 -3.65
C ASP A 83 -3.63 28.50 -4.63
N ASP A 84 -2.83 27.42 -4.58
CA ASP A 84 -1.68 27.18 -5.46
C ASP A 84 -1.73 25.80 -6.12
N SER A 85 -1.77 25.78 -7.45
CA SER A 85 -1.77 24.53 -8.23
C SER A 85 -0.55 23.64 -8.00
N THR A 86 0.58 24.19 -7.55
CA THR A 86 1.80 23.43 -7.23
C THR A 86 1.73 22.74 -5.86
N GLN A 87 0.76 23.14 -5.03
CA GLN A 87 0.50 22.57 -3.69
C GLN A 87 -0.76 21.67 -3.71
N SER A 88 -1.31 21.39 -4.90
CA SER A 88 -2.53 20.62 -5.03
C SER A 88 -2.30 19.17 -4.56
N GLY A 89 -3.11 18.75 -3.58
CA GLY A 89 -3.00 17.42 -2.99
C GLY A 89 -1.83 17.25 -2.02
N MET A 90 -1.21 18.35 -1.56
CA MET A 90 -0.28 18.27 -0.44
C MET A 90 -0.99 17.75 0.80
N GLY A 91 -0.32 16.87 1.55
CA GLY A 91 -0.85 16.35 2.79
C GLY A 91 0.28 16.05 3.77
N THR A 92 -0.10 15.74 4.99
CA THR A 92 0.87 15.36 6.02
C THR A 92 0.20 14.54 7.11
N THR A 93 0.96 13.66 7.74
CA THR A 93 0.58 13.05 9.02
C THR A 93 0.82 14.03 10.16
N LEU A 94 0.30 13.74 11.35
CA LEU A 94 0.66 14.44 12.57
C LEU A 94 0.49 13.52 13.76
N THR A 95 1.55 13.37 14.53
CA THR A 95 1.51 12.84 15.89
C THR A 95 2.02 13.94 16.83
N ALA A 96 1.26 14.22 17.88
CA ALA A 96 1.59 15.32 18.77
C ALA A 96 1.26 14.97 20.21
N ALA A 97 2.11 15.42 21.13
CA ALA A 97 1.96 15.22 22.56
C ALA A 97 1.96 16.58 23.28
N ALA A 98 0.96 16.79 24.13
CA ALA A 98 0.85 17.98 24.96
C ALA A 98 0.85 17.60 26.44
N VAL A 99 1.75 18.20 27.22
CA VAL A 99 1.82 17.99 28.67
C VAL A 99 0.81 18.92 29.35
N VAL A 100 -0.12 18.33 30.09
CA VAL A 100 -1.12 19.04 30.89
C VAL A 100 -0.72 18.95 32.36
N PRO A 101 -0.19 20.04 32.95
CA PRO A 101 0.15 20.05 34.36
C PRO A 101 -1.10 20.04 35.24
N GLY A 102 -0.98 19.47 36.43
CA GLY A 102 -2.05 19.36 37.42
C GLY A 102 -1.59 18.49 38.60
N GLU A 103 -2.49 18.25 39.55
CA GLU A 103 -2.26 17.28 40.64
C GLU A 103 -2.01 15.87 40.09
N GLU A 104 -2.79 15.50 39.06
CA GLU A 104 -2.56 14.35 38.21
C GLU A 104 -2.05 14.82 36.83
N PRO A 105 -0.73 14.94 36.64
CA PRO A 105 -0.20 15.37 35.36
C PRO A 105 -0.52 14.35 34.26
N ARG A 106 -0.91 14.87 33.11
CA ARG A 106 -1.36 14.06 31.97
C ARG A 106 -0.60 14.44 30.72
N ILE A 107 -0.49 13.49 29.81
CA ILE A 107 -0.13 13.74 28.43
C ILE A 107 -1.34 13.49 27.55
N LEU A 108 -1.64 14.46 26.69
CA LEU A 108 -2.61 14.31 25.62
C LEU A 108 -1.84 13.96 24.36
N VAL A 109 -2.28 12.91 23.66
CA VAL A 109 -1.67 12.48 22.39
C VAL A 109 -2.70 12.66 21.29
N ALA A 110 -2.41 13.49 20.29
CA ALA A 110 -3.23 13.64 19.09
C ALA A 110 -2.55 12.93 17.91
N ASN A 111 -3.33 12.17 17.12
CA ASN A 111 -2.80 11.41 15.98
C ASN A 111 -3.68 11.51 14.74
N VAL A 112 -3.05 11.71 13.58
CA VAL A 112 -3.60 11.61 12.23
C VAL A 112 -2.50 10.99 11.34
N GLY A 113 -2.80 9.94 10.60
CA GLY A 113 -1.78 9.19 9.84
C GLY A 113 -1.13 8.08 10.65
N ASP A 114 0.05 7.66 10.22
CA ASP A 114 0.81 6.49 10.68
C ASP A 114 2.15 6.84 11.36
N SER A 115 2.47 8.12 11.52
CA SER A 115 3.39 8.57 12.57
C SER A 115 2.94 8.06 13.95
N ARG A 116 3.89 7.81 14.85
CA ARG A 116 3.61 7.12 16.12
C ARG A 116 4.09 7.87 17.35
N THR A 117 3.34 7.65 18.44
CA THR A 117 3.75 8.03 19.80
C THR A 117 3.82 6.79 20.68
N TYR A 118 4.93 6.62 21.40
CA TYR A 118 5.16 5.55 22.36
C TYR A 118 5.36 6.10 23.78
N LEU A 119 5.01 5.28 24.77
CA LEU A 119 5.38 5.43 26.17
C LEU A 119 6.31 4.31 26.57
N PHE A 120 7.48 4.67 27.09
CA PHE A 120 8.43 3.77 27.71
C PHE A 120 8.39 3.93 29.23
N ARG A 121 8.01 2.86 29.93
CA ARG A 121 7.86 2.84 31.38
C ARG A 121 8.36 1.50 31.91
N SER A 122 9.26 1.55 32.90
CA SER A 122 9.78 0.36 33.59
C SER A 122 10.29 -0.74 32.64
N GLY A 123 10.98 -0.34 31.56
CA GLY A 123 11.54 -1.28 30.57
C GLY A 123 10.55 -1.75 29.50
N ALA A 124 9.28 -1.36 29.55
CA ALA A 124 8.27 -1.73 28.56
C ALA A 124 7.94 -0.55 27.63
N LEU A 125 7.97 -0.80 26.32
CA LEU A 125 7.54 0.14 25.29
C LEU A 125 6.08 -0.16 24.91
N THR A 126 5.20 0.84 25.03
CA THR A 126 3.78 0.74 24.68
C THR A 126 3.43 1.79 23.65
N ARG A 127 2.85 1.39 22.53
CA ARG A 127 2.33 2.34 21.52
C ARG A 127 1.05 2.99 22.04
N LEU A 128 1.02 4.33 22.06
CA LEU A 128 -0.14 5.13 22.48
C LEU A 128 -1.05 5.49 21.31
N SER A 129 -0.47 5.69 20.12
CA SER A 129 -1.22 6.01 18.90
C SER A 129 -1.76 4.76 18.21
N ILE A 130 -2.72 4.96 17.31
CA ILE A 130 -3.19 3.96 16.35
C ILE A 130 -2.89 4.50 14.96
N ASP A 131 -2.19 3.72 14.15
CA ASP A 131 -1.84 4.10 12.79
C ASP A 131 -3.11 4.14 11.93
N HIS A 132 -3.27 5.20 11.14
CA HIS A 132 -4.30 5.27 10.12
C HIS A 132 -3.75 4.78 8.80
N SER A 133 -3.49 3.47 8.71
CA SER A 133 -2.96 2.82 7.52
C SER A 133 -3.80 1.61 7.11
N TYR A 134 -3.75 1.26 5.83
CA TYR A 134 -4.50 0.15 5.26
C TYR A 134 -4.15 -1.18 5.97
N VAL A 135 -2.87 -1.37 6.30
CA VAL A 135 -2.42 -2.58 6.99
C VAL A 135 -2.89 -2.60 8.45
N GLN A 136 -2.97 -1.45 9.13
CA GLN A 136 -3.51 -1.39 10.48
C GLN A 136 -5.02 -1.72 10.50
N GLU A 137 -5.77 -1.33 9.48
CA GLU A 137 -7.18 -1.74 9.33
C GLU A 137 -7.31 -3.26 9.17
N LEU A 138 -6.47 -3.89 8.33
CA LEU A 138 -6.45 -5.35 8.17
C LEU A 138 -6.08 -6.07 9.48
N VAL A 139 -5.16 -5.53 10.27
CA VAL A 139 -4.79 -6.05 11.59
C VAL A 139 -5.98 -5.93 12.56
N ASN A 140 -6.65 -4.77 12.58
CA ASN A 140 -7.82 -4.53 13.44
C ASN A 140 -8.98 -5.48 13.11
N GLU A 141 -9.15 -5.83 11.83
CA GLU A 141 -10.14 -6.81 11.38
C GLU A 141 -9.72 -8.28 11.58
N GLY A 142 -8.48 -8.52 12.04
CA GLY A 142 -7.92 -9.86 12.24
C GLY A 142 -7.69 -10.61 10.93
N ILE A 143 -7.50 -9.89 9.82
CA ILE A 143 -7.21 -10.47 8.49
C ILE A 143 -5.72 -10.85 8.39
N ILE A 144 -4.83 -10.03 8.94
CA ILE A 144 -3.39 -10.27 9.01
C ILE A 144 -2.86 -10.04 10.42
N THR A 145 -1.68 -10.58 10.74
CA THR A 145 -0.99 -10.30 12.00
C THR A 145 -0.16 -9.00 11.93
N PRO A 146 0.24 -8.41 13.07
CA PRO A 146 1.15 -7.26 13.09
C PRO A 146 2.49 -7.52 12.38
N GLU A 147 3.00 -8.76 12.44
CA GLU A 147 4.23 -9.16 11.75
C GLU A 147 4.04 -9.21 10.23
N GLU A 148 2.89 -9.71 9.77
CA GLU A 148 2.53 -9.71 8.35
C GLU A 148 2.33 -8.28 7.81
N ALA A 149 1.78 -7.38 8.63
CA ALA A 149 1.59 -5.97 8.27
C ALA A 149 2.92 -5.27 7.91
N ARG A 150 4.01 -5.57 8.64
CA ARG A 150 5.34 -4.97 8.42
C ARG A 150 5.95 -5.30 7.05
N VAL A 151 5.65 -6.47 6.49
CA VAL A 151 6.17 -6.90 5.19
C VAL A 151 5.13 -6.82 4.07
N HIS A 152 3.96 -6.26 4.38
CA HIS A 152 2.85 -6.22 3.44
C HIS A 152 3.16 -5.29 2.24
N PRO A 153 2.83 -5.68 1.00
CA PRO A 153 3.13 -4.87 -0.20
C PRO A 153 2.49 -3.48 -0.22
N ARG A 154 1.44 -3.28 0.60
CA ARG A 154 0.68 -2.03 0.71
C ARG A 154 0.81 -1.38 2.09
N ARG A 155 1.92 -1.59 2.80
CA ARG A 155 2.11 -1.03 4.15
C ARG A 155 2.16 0.51 4.16
N ASN A 156 2.70 1.12 3.11
CA ASN A 156 2.82 2.58 2.96
C ASN A 156 1.51 3.27 2.53
N ILE A 157 0.35 2.61 2.60
CA ILE A 157 -0.94 3.25 2.25
C ILE A 157 -1.56 3.81 3.52
N VAL A 158 -1.48 5.14 3.65
CA VAL A 158 -2.15 5.91 4.70
C VAL A 158 -3.64 6.07 4.35
N THR A 159 -4.53 5.78 5.30
CA THR A 159 -5.99 5.92 5.14
C THR A 159 -6.54 7.23 5.70
N ARG A 160 -5.74 7.96 6.47
CA ARG A 160 -6.08 9.29 6.97
C ARG A 160 -4.87 10.22 7.02
N ALA A 161 -4.94 11.35 6.33
CA ALA A 161 -3.91 12.39 6.35
C ALA A 161 -4.56 13.77 6.45
N MET A 162 -3.81 14.75 6.93
CA MET A 162 -4.26 16.15 6.96
C MET A 162 -4.05 16.81 5.61
N GLY A 163 -4.89 17.79 5.28
CA GLY A 163 -4.78 18.60 4.07
C GLY A 163 -5.46 18.04 2.82
N ILE A 164 -5.75 16.74 2.80
CA ILE A 164 -6.40 16.05 1.66
C ILE A 164 -7.90 16.38 1.60
N ASP A 165 -8.59 16.25 2.73
CA ASP A 165 -10.01 16.53 2.86
C ASP A 165 -10.24 17.79 3.70
N ARG A 166 -11.36 18.47 3.44
CA ARG A 166 -11.76 19.69 4.18
C ARG A 166 -11.84 19.45 5.70
N SER A 167 -12.22 18.24 6.10
CA SER A 167 -12.33 17.83 7.50
C SER A 167 -11.60 16.53 7.72
N VAL A 168 -10.90 16.42 8.85
CA VAL A 168 -10.19 15.20 9.25
C VAL A 168 -10.65 14.76 10.64
N GLN A 169 -10.76 13.45 10.83
CA GLN A 169 -10.97 12.85 12.14
C GLN A 169 -9.63 12.77 12.87
N VAL A 170 -9.50 13.50 13.97
CA VAL A 170 -8.30 13.45 14.81
C VAL A 170 -8.56 12.48 15.95
N ASP A 171 -7.64 11.57 16.23
CA ASP A 171 -7.73 10.73 17.43
C ASP A 171 -7.00 11.44 18.57
N VAL A 172 -7.59 11.50 19.75
CA VAL A 172 -6.96 12.13 20.93
C VAL A 172 -7.07 11.22 22.14
N PHE A 173 -5.94 10.86 22.71
CA PHE A 173 -5.80 9.98 23.87
C PHE A 173 -5.29 10.77 25.08
N SER A 174 -5.66 10.36 26.29
CA SER A 174 -5.19 10.96 27.55
C SER A 174 -4.58 9.90 28.44
N HIS A 175 -3.35 10.12 28.88
CA HIS A 175 -2.61 9.19 29.73
C HIS A 175 -2.02 9.90 30.95
N LEU A 176 -2.05 9.21 32.09
CA LEU A 176 -1.33 9.65 33.29
C LEU A 176 0.16 9.45 33.08
N VAL A 177 0.93 10.52 33.34
CA VAL A 177 2.39 10.47 33.32
C VAL A 177 2.95 10.43 34.73
N ARG A 178 4.08 9.76 34.88
CA ARG A 178 4.82 9.58 36.13
C ARG A 178 6.27 9.96 35.88
N THR A 179 6.95 10.36 36.94
CA THR A 179 8.40 10.53 36.88
C THR A 179 9.08 9.26 36.40
N GLY A 180 10.06 9.43 35.51
CA GLY A 180 10.80 8.34 34.89
C GLY A 180 10.16 7.80 33.61
N ASP A 181 8.95 8.27 33.27
CA ASP A 181 8.38 8.00 31.96
C ASP A 181 9.19 8.69 30.86
N ARG A 182 9.31 7.98 29.74
CA ARG A 182 9.87 8.53 28.51
C ARG A 182 8.87 8.37 27.38
N LEU A 183 8.62 9.43 26.62
CA LEU A 183 7.84 9.37 25.41
C LEU A 183 8.75 9.43 24.18
N VAL A 184 8.32 8.75 23.12
CA VAL A 184 8.95 8.82 21.80
C VAL A 184 7.88 9.16 20.79
N LEU A 185 8.05 10.28 20.09
CA LEU A 185 7.25 10.64 18.91
C LEU A 185 8.13 10.45 17.68
N CYS A 186 7.61 9.82 16.63
CA CYS A 186 8.39 9.59 15.43
C CYS A 186 7.54 9.52 14.15
N SER A 187 8.17 9.84 13.01
CA SER A 187 7.64 9.54 11.68
C SER A 187 7.77 8.04 11.36
N ASP A 188 7.21 7.62 10.22
CA ASP A 188 7.25 6.23 9.80
C ASP A 188 8.69 5.75 9.50
N GLY A 189 9.59 6.65 9.08
CA GLY A 189 10.99 6.36 8.78
C GLY A 189 11.76 5.70 9.92
N LEU A 190 11.36 5.92 11.18
CA LEU A 190 11.91 5.16 12.30
C LEU A 190 11.34 3.74 12.34
N VAL A 191 10.01 3.62 12.35
CA VAL A 191 9.31 2.38 12.71
C VAL A 191 9.21 1.37 11.56
N ASP A 192 9.44 1.83 10.33
CA ASP A 192 9.60 0.98 9.15
C ASP A 192 11.00 0.33 9.08
N GLU A 193 12.01 0.97 9.68
CA GLU A 193 13.40 0.50 9.67
C GLU A 193 13.84 -0.15 10.99
N VAL A 194 13.24 0.24 12.11
CA VAL A 194 13.65 -0.18 13.45
C VAL A 194 12.49 -0.87 14.18
N PRO A 195 12.62 -2.17 14.51
CA PRO A 195 11.62 -2.86 15.31
C PRO A 195 11.44 -2.27 16.71
N ASP A 196 10.22 -2.31 17.24
CA ASP A 196 9.87 -1.84 18.59
C ASP A 196 10.80 -2.39 19.70
N THR A 197 11.29 -3.62 19.56
CA THR A 197 12.23 -4.23 20.51
C THR A 197 13.59 -3.53 20.52
N ASP A 198 14.06 -3.07 19.35
CA ASP A 198 15.32 -2.33 19.24
C ASP A 198 15.14 -0.89 19.71
N ILE A 199 13.99 -0.26 19.45
CA ILE A 199 13.64 1.05 20.02
C ILE A 199 13.68 0.98 21.56
N ALA A 200 13.05 -0.03 22.15
CA ALA A 200 13.07 -0.24 23.60
C ALA A 200 14.49 -0.47 24.16
N ARG A 201 15.35 -1.19 23.42
CA ARG A 201 16.76 -1.38 23.80
C ARG A 201 17.51 -0.05 23.81
N VAL A 202 17.41 0.76 22.75
CA VAL A 202 18.07 2.07 22.69
C VAL A 202 17.60 2.99 23.81
N LEU A 203 16.30 3.01 24.12
CA LEU A 203 15.74 3.76 25.25
C LEU A 203 16.27 3.27 26.61
N THR A 204 16.67 2.01 26.72
CA THR A 204 17.26 1.46 27.95
C THR A 204 18.75 1.80 28.08
N GLU A 205 19.49 1.77 26.96
CA GLU A 205 20.94 1.95 26.93
C GLU A 205 21.37 3.41 27.02
N HIS A 206 20.55 4.35 26.53
CA HIS A 206 20.85 5.78 26.53
C HIS A 206 19.93 6.54 27.50
N THR A 207 20.52 7.39 28.34
CA THR A 207 19.78 8.18 29.34
C THR A 207 19.53 9.62 28.92
N ASP A 208 20.34 10.16 28.02
CA ASP A 208 20.14 11.52 27.50
C ASP A 208 19.16 11.49 26.32
N PRO A 209 18.08 12.32 26.34
CA PRO A 209 17.05 12.25 25.31
C PRO A 209 17.54 12.73 23.94
N GLN A 210 18.51 13.66 23.88
CA GLN A 210 19.08 14.11 22.61
C GLN A 210 19.95 13.02 21.99
N GLU A 211 20.86 12.45 22.78
CA GLU A 211 21.67 11.30 22.35
C GLU A 211 20.78 10.13 21.91
N THR A 212 19.71 9.84 22.67
CA THR A 212 18.76 8.77 22.33
C THR A 212 18.09 9.02 20.97
N ALA A 213 17.64 10.26 20.70
CA ALA A 213 17.04 10.61 19.42
C ALA A 213 18.03 10.47 18.26
N GLU A 214 19.27 10.91 18.44
CA GLU A 214 20.36 10.77 17.45
C GLU A 214 20.68 9.30 17.16
N VAL A 215 20.76 8.46 18.19
CA VAL A 215 21.02 7.01 18.04
C VAL A 215 19.86 6.32 17.32
N LEU A 216 18.60 6.65 17.65
CA LEU A 216 17.44 6.07 16.95
C LEU A 216 17.46 6.39 15.45
N VAL A 217 17.74 7.64 15.08
CA VAL A 217 17.89 8.05 13.68
C VAL A 217 19.08 7.34 13.02
N MET A 218 20.21 7.22 13.71
CA MET A 218 21.39 6.51 13.21
C MET A 218 21.09 5.03 12.92
N VAL A 219 20.35 4.36 13.82
CA VAL A 219 19.95 2.96 13.65
C VAL A 219 18.99 2.81 12.46
N ALA A 220 18.02 3.72 12.30
CA ALA A 220 17.12 3.73 11.14
C ALA A 220 17.89 3.87 9.81
N ASN A 221 18.85 4.81 9.77
CA ASN A 221 19.71 5.01 8.60
C ASN A 221 20.61 3.80 8.32
N ALA A 222 21.13 3.15 9.36
CA ALA A 222 21.94 1.94 9.21
C ALA A 222 21.13 0.74 8.69
N ASN A 223 19.83 0.66 9.02
CA ASN A 223 18.94 -0.42 8.58
C ASN A 223 18.36 -0.21 7.16
N GLY A 224 18.55 0.97 6.59
CA GLY A 224 18.17 1.26 5.20
C GLY A 224 18.01 2.74 4.91
N GLY A 225 17.49 3.51 5.89
CA GLY A 225 17.22 4.94 5.74
C GLY A 225 16.41 5.27 4.48
N ARG A 226 15.36 4.49 4.20
CA ARG A 226 14.59 4.63 2.96
C ARG A 226 13.70 5.87 2.93
N ASP A 227 13.40 6.43 4.09
CA ASP A 227 12.59 7.63 4.25
C ASP A 227 13.22 8.66 5.17
N ASN A 228 12.60 9.85 5.20
CA ASN A 228 12.88 10.86 6.20
C ASN A 228 12.60 10.28 7.59
N THR A 229 13.50 10.53 8.54
CA THR A 229 13.36 10.00 9.89
C THR A 229 13.43 11.13 10.89
N THR A 230 12.34 11.31 11.62
CA THR A 230 12.23 12.33 12.66
C THR A 230 11.82 11.70 13.97
N VAL A 231 12.55 12.02 15.03
CA VAL A 231 12.35 11.44 16.36
C VAL A 231 12.44 12.55 17.41
N ILE A 232 11.46 12.58 18.30
CA ILE A 232 11.49 13.35 19.55
C ILE A 232 11.46 12.37 20.71
N VAL A 233 12.38 12.55 21.66
CA VAL A 233 12.39 11.84 22.94
C VAL A 233 12.10 12.84 24.06
N LEU A 234 11.12 12.55 24.91
CA LEU A 234 10.71 13.38 26.04
C LEU A 234 10.81 12.60 27.34
N ASP A 235 11.64 13.06 28.26
CA ASP A 235 11.75 12.55 29.63
C ASP A 235 10.89 13.37 30.60
N ILE A 236 10.09 12.67 31.39
CA ILE A 236 9.35 13.22 32.52
C ILE A 236 10.22 13.10 33.77
N LEU A 237 10.76 14.22 34.25
CA LEU A 237 11.66 14.28 35.39
C LEU A 237 10.96 14.88 36.62
N ASP A 238 11.42 14.44 37.80
CA ASP A 238 11.00 15.02 39.08
C ASP A 238 11.32 16.51 39.13
N ASP A 239 10.39 17.27 39.71
CA ASP A 239 10.78 18.50 40.39
C ASP A 239 11.62 18.07 41.60
N ILE A 240 12.75 18.71 41.84
CA ILE A 240 13.53 18.44 43.05
C ILE A 240 12.80 19.10 44.23
N SER A 241 11.69 18.50 44.65
CA SER A 241 10.95 18.82 45.85
C SER A 241 10.40 17.50 46.38
N GLU A 242 11.21 16.89 47.26
CA GLU A 242 11.02 15.73 48.14
C GLU A 242 10.01 14.61 47.75
N PRO A 243 10.40 13.33 47.93
CA PRO A 243 9.47 12.23 47.71
C PRO A 243 8.27 12.40 48.63
N ILE A 244 7.06 12.44 48.05
CA ILE A 244 5.84 12.26 48.81
C ILE A 244 5.87 10.81 49.30
N VAL A 245 6.30 10.64 50.55
CA VAL A 245 6.03 9.42 51.32
C VAL A 245 4.53 9.44 51.57
N LEU A 246 3.78 8.66 50.80
CA LEU A 246 2.40 8.35 51.13
C LEU A 246 2.43 7.32 52.26
N ASP A 247 2.14 7.79 53.47
CA ASP A 247 1.96 6.96 54.68
C ASP A 247 0.58 6.28 54.68
N GLU A 248 0.11 5.66 53.59
CA GLU A 248 -1.00 4.68 53.65
C GLU A 248 -0.86 3.62 52.55
N PRO A 249 -1.11 2.33 52.84
CA PRO A 249 -1.24 1.33 51.80
C PRO A 249 -2.52 1.63 51.01
N ASP A 250 -2.35 2.18 49.81
CA ASP A 250 -3.43 2.48 48.89
C ASP A 250 -4.24 1.20 48.58
N GLU A 251 -5.56 1.28 48.85
CA GLU A 251 -6.59 0.37 48.36
C GLU A 251 -6.79 0.57 46.85
N THR A 252 -5.70 0.54 46.08
CA THR A 252 -5.81 0.15 44.68
C THR A 252 -6.32 -1.29 44.74
N GLN A 253 -7.60 -1.48 44.45
CA GLN A 253 -8.12 -2.79 44.10
C GLN A 253 -7.11 -3.37 43.12
N GLN A 254 -6.39 -4.40 43.57
CA GLN A 254 -5.82 -5.37 42.66
C GLN A 254 -6.96 -5.67 41.70
N MET A 255 -6.83 -5.26 40.44
CA MET A 255 -7.56 -5.94 39.40
C MET A 255 -7.26 -7.40 39.69
N LEU A 256 -8.30 -8.12 40.13
CA LEU A 256 -8.31 -9.55 40.18
C LEU A 256 -7.53 -9.98 38.96
N VAL A 257 -6.47 -10.77 39.17
CA VAL A 257 -5.94 -11.62 38.13
C VAL A 257 -7.18 -12.27 37.54
N VAL A 258 -7.64 -11.75 36.40
CA VAL A 258 -8.64 -12.42 35.60
C VAL A 258 -7.93 -13.73 35.32
N PRO A 259 -8.41 -14.86 35.88
CA PRO A 259 -7.77 -16.13 35.59
C PRO A 259 -7.70 -16.19 34.08
N GLU A 260 -6.50 -16.41 33.55
CA GLU A 260 -6.22 -16.49 32.12
C GLU A 260 -7.39 -17.22 31.46
N VAL A 261 -8.30 -16.44 30.87
CA VAL A 261 -9.45 -17.01 30.18
C VAL A 261 -8.81 -17.52 28.93
N GLN A 262 -8.44 -18.80 28.95
CA GLN A 262 -8.28 -19.56 27.72
C GLN A 262 -9.48 -19.17 26.87
N PRO A 263 -9.29 -18.49 25.73
CA PRO A 263 -10.41 -18.00 24.97
C PRO A 263 -11.23 -19.23 24.60
N GLU A 264 -12.41 -19.38 25.23
CA GLU A 264 -13.37 -20.34 24.73
C GLU A 264 -13.57 -19.99 23.26
N PRO A 265 -13.46 -20.96 22.34
CA PRO A 265 -13.55 -20.66 20.93
C PRO A 265 -14.94 -20.07 20.70
N MET A 266 -14.99 -18.74 20.54
CA MET A 266 -16.20 -18.06 20.11
C MET A 266 -16.64 -18.79 18.86
N LYS A 267 -17.79 -19.46 18.95
CA LYS A 267 -18.44 -20.07 17.79
C LYS A 267 -18.74 -18.95 16.83
N LYS A 268 -17.79 -18.71 15.91
CA LYS A 268 -17.91 -17.80 14.79
C LYS A 268 -19.23 -18.11 14.13
N LYS A 269 -20.22 -17.21 14.24
CA LYS A 269 -21.25 -17.12 13.22
C LYS A 269 -20.55 -16.62 11.97
N ARG A 270 -19.84 -17.53 11.28
CA ARG A 270 -19.41 -17.35 9.90
C ARG A 270 -20.68 -17.02 9.16
N ASN A 271 -20.84 -15.78 8.71
CA ASN A 271 -21.75 -15.47 7.61
C ASN A 271 -21.20 -16.17 6.36
N ARG A 272 -21.38 -17.50 6.32
CA ARG A 272 -21.01 -18.36 5.21
C ARG A 272 -21.69 -17.89 3.94
N LEU A 273 -22.85 -17.23 4.05
CA LEU A 273 -23.58 -16.64 2.93
C LEU A 273 -22.82 -15.46 2.31
N GLY A 274 -22.31 -14.52 3.11
CA GLY A 274 -21.54 -13.38 2.59
C GLY A 274 -20.19 -13.79 1.98
N VAL A 275 -19.49 -14.72 2.65
CA VAL A 275 -18.25 -15.31 2.13
C VAL A 275 -18.51 -16.12 0.86
N ALA A 276 -19.56 -16.95 0.82
CA ALA A 276 -19.91 -17.71 -0.37
C ALA A 276 -20.35 -16.81 -1.52
N LEU A 277 -21.10 -15.74 -1.26
CA LEU A 277 -21.50 -14.77 -2.28
C LEU A 277 -20.28 -14.04 -2.86
N PHE A 278 -19.34 -13.60 -2.02
CA PHE A 278 -18.09 -12.97 -2.47
C PHE A 278 -17.24 -13.92 -3.32
N TRP A 279 -17.00 -15.16 -2.85
CA TRP A 279 -16.26 -16.16 -3.63
C TRP A 279 -17.00 -16.57 -4.91
N SER A 280 -18.34 -16.63 -4.89
CA SER A 280 -19.13 -16.91 -6.10
C SER A 280 -19.04 -15.78 -7.13
N ALA A 281 -19.03 -14.52 -6.68
CA ALA A 281 -18.85 -13.36 -7.55
C ALA A 281 -17.44 -13.35 -8.17
N LEU A 282 -16.41 -13.66 -7.37
CA LEU A 282 -15.03 -13.77 -7.84
C LEU A 282 -14.87 -14.88 -8.90
N VAL A 283 -15.45 -16.07 -8.65
CA VAL A 283 -15.43 -17.19 -9.60
C VAL A 283 -16.20 -16.84 -10.86
N ALA A 284 -17.35 -16.15 -10.76
CA ALA A 284 -18.12 -15.71 -11.92
C ALA A 284 -17.36 -14.71 -12.79
N ILE A 285 -16.65 -13.75 -12.18
CA ILE A 285 -15.80 -12.79 -12.91
C ILE A 285 -14.65 -13.51 -13.60
N LEU A 286 -13.94 -14.40 -12.88
CA LEU A 286 -12.84 -15.17 -13.45
C LEU A 286 -13.31 -16.06 -14.61
N PHE A 287 -14.46 -16.73 -14.45
CA PHE A 287 -15.08 -17.52 -15.51
C PHE A 287 -15.48 -16.65 -16.70
N GLY A 288 -16.01 -15.44 -16.47
CA GLY A 288 -16.31 -14.46 -17.52
C GLY A 288 -15.08 -14.04 -18.30
N VAL A 289 -13.96 -13.76 -17.63
CA VAL A 289 -12.68 -13.41 -18.26
C VAL A 289 -12.14 -14.59 -19.07
N ILE A 290 -12.11 -15.80 -18.52
CA ILE A 290 -11.69 -17.02 -19.23
C ILE A 290 -12.59 -17.28 -20.44
N THR A 291 -13.90 -17.09 -20.30
CA THR A 291 -14.86 -17.28 -21.40
C THR A 291 -14.61 -16.25 -22.51
N THR A 292 -14.39 -14.98 -22.15
CA THR A 292 -14.12 -13.91 -23.12
C THR A 292 -12.81 -14.17 -23.88
N ILE A 293 -11.76 -14.57 -23.16
CA ILE A 293 -10.48 -14.96 -23.74
C ILE A 293 -10.65 -16.20 -24.64
N GLY A 294 -11.43 -17.21 -24.22
CA GLY A 294 -11.68 -18.40 -25.02
C GLY A 294 -12.47 -18.12 -26.31
N VAL A 295 -13.48 -17.25 -26.25
CA VAL A 295 -14.24 -16.78 -27.42
C VAL A 295 -13.32 -16.03 -28.38
N TYR A 296 -12.46 -15.15 -27.85
CA TYR A 296 -11.49 -14.42 -28.67
C TYR A 296 -10.44 -15.34 -29.30
N ALA A 297 -9.90 -16.29 -28.53
CA ALA A 297 -8.92 -17.27 -29.00
C ALA A 297 -9.45 -18.16 -30.13
N ARG A 298 -10.75 -18.51 -30.07
CA ARG A 298 -11.44 -19.31 -31.10
C ARG A 298 -12.07 -18.46 -32.22
N SER A 299 -11.83 -17.15 -32.23
CA SER A 299 -12.31 -16.25 -33.27
C SER A 299 -11.37 -16.24 -34.47
N GLY A 300 -11.95 -16.23 -35.67
CA GLY A 300 -11.22 -16.25 -36.92
C GLY A 300 -10.88 -17.65 -37.42
N TYR A 301 -10.48 -17.70 -38.68
CA TYR A 301 -10.06 -18.90 -39.37
C TYR A 301 -8.76 -18.59 -40.13
N PHE A 302 -7.92 -19.58 -40.34
CA PHE A 302 -6.74 -19.44 -41.19
C PHE A 302 -6.45 -20.76 -41.91
N ILE A 303 -5.69 -20.70 -43.00
CA ILE A 303 -5.22 -21.88 -43.72
C ILE A 303 -3.78 -22.18 -43.31
N GLY A 304 -3.44 -23.45 -43.17
CA GLY A 304 -2.09 -23.91 -42.84
C GLY A 304 -1.88 -25.35 -43.27
N PHE A 305 -0.65 -25.86 -43.13
CA PHE A 305 -0.35 -27.28 -43.39
C PHE A 305 -0.57 -28.11 -42.13
N ASN A 306 -1.13 -29.30 -42.31
CA ASN A 306 -1.13 -30.34 -41.27
C ASN A 306 0.16 -31.16 -41.31
N ASP A 307 0.28 -32.15 -40.41
CA ASP A 307 1.46 -33.01 -40.32
C ASP A 307 1.70 -33.89 -41.58
N ASP A 308 0.67 -34.07 -42.42
CA ASP A 308 0.71 -34.83 -43.68
C ASP A 308 0.93 -33.92 -44.92
N ASP A 309 1.31 -32.65 -44.71
CA ASP A 309 1.53 -31.61 -45.73
C ASP A 309 0.29 -31.27 -46.60
N ASN A 310 -0.90 -31.58 -46.09
CA ASN A 310 -2.16 -31.19 -46.70
C ASN A 310 -2.63 -29.82 -46.17
N VAL A 311 -3.24 -29.03 -47.04
CA VAL A 311 -3.83 -27.75 -46.64
C VAL A 311 -5.07 -28.00 -45.80
N VAL A 312 -5.14 -27.41 -44.62
CA VAL A 312 -6.32 -27.48 -43.76
C VAL A 312 -6.76 -26.10 -43.31
N VAL A 313 -8.05 -25.96 -43.04
CA VAL A 313 -8.60 -24.75 -42.42
C VAL A 313 -8.58 -24.95 -40.90
N TYR A 314 -7.85 -24.10 -40.20
CA TYR A 314 -7.85 -24.02 -38.75
C TYR A 314 -8.85 -22.97 -38.27
N ARG A 315 -9.51 -23.27 -37.14
CA ARG A 315 -10.32 -22.33 -36.38
C ARG A 315 -9.54 -21.84 -35.16
N GLY A 316 -9.48 -20.52 -35.02
CA GLY A 316 -8.77 -19.82 -33.96
C GLY A 316 -7.66 -18.91 -34.46
N ARG A 317 -6.85 -18.40 -33.54
CA ARG A 317 -5.73 -17.48 -33.83
C ARG A 317 -4.45 -18.24 -34.19
N VAL A 318 -3.70 -17.72 -35.16
CA VAL A 318 -2.39 -18.26 -35.57
C VAL A 318 -1.45 -18.31 -34.36
N GLY A 319 -0.83 -19.47 -34.11
CA GLY A 319 0.05 -19.70 -32.95
C GLY A 319 -0.65 -19.97 -31.61
N GLY A 320 -1.99 -19.94 -31.58
CA GLY A 320 -2.78 -20.14 -30.36
C GLY A 320 -2.81 -18.93 -29.42
N MET A 321 -3.55 -19.05 -28.32
CA MET A 321 -3.64 -18.02 -27.27
C MET A 321 -3.71 -18.69 -25.90
N LEU A 322 -2.69 -18.50 -25.06
CA LEU A 322 -2.54 -19.19 -23.77
C LEU A 322 -2.64 -20.72 -23.95
N TRP A 323 -3.58 -21.39 -23.28
CA TRP A 323 -3.84 -22.83 -23.41
C TRP A 323 -4.89 -23.18 -24.48
N PHE A 324 -5.39 -22.20 -25.23
CA PHE A 324 -6.31 -22.43 -26.35
C PHE A 324 -5.52 -22.59 -27.64
N GLN A 325 -5.35 -23.84 -28.06
CA GLN A 325 -4.74 -24.18 -29.35
C GLN A 325 -5.79 -24.13 -30.47
N PRO A 326 -5.39 -23.76 -31.70
CA PRO A 326 -6.26 -23.83 -32.87
C PRO A 326 -6.71 -25.26 -33.14
N THR A 327 -7.94 -25.42 -33.64
CA THR A 327 -8.50 -26.73 -33.99
C THR A 327 -8.71 -26.83 -35.49
N VAL A 328 -8.52 -28.01 -36.08
CA VAL A 328 -8.85 -28.25 -37.49
C VAL A 328 -10.38 -28.14 -37.67
N ASP A 329 -10.81 -27.25 -38.55
CA ASP A 329 -12.22 -27.00 -38.88
C ASP A 329 -12.64 -27.77 -40.14
N THR A 330 -11.79 -27.76 -41.17
CA THR A 330 -12.02 -28.48 -42.43
C THR A 330 -10.72 -29.09 -42.91
N GLN A 331 -10.73 -30.40 -43.18
CA GLN A 331 -9.64 -31.09 -43.87
C GLN A 331 -9.84 -31.00 -45.38
N THR A 332 -8.75 -30.85 -46.13
CA THR A 332 -8.79 -30.93 -47.59
C THR A 332 -7.77 -31.95 -48.08
N GLU A 333 -7.98 -32.46 -49.29
CA GLU A 333 -7.05 -33.40 -49.96
C GLU A 333 -5.99 -32.66 -50.79
N LEU A 334 -5.94 -31.32 -50.72
CA LEU A 334 -4.95 -30.50 -51.42
C LEU A 334 -3.57 -30.68 -50.79
N ASN A 335 -2.66 -31.29 -51.53
CA ASN A 335 -1.28 -31.45 -51.11
C ASN A 335 -0.45 -30.18 -51.37
N GLY A 336 0.43 -29.81 -50.43
CA GLY A 336 1.26 -28.61 -50.51
C GLY A 336 2.19 -28.54 -51.72
N ASP A 337 2.60 -29.68 -52.28
CA ASP A 337 3.46 -29.75 -53.46
C ASP A 337 2.71 -29.56 -54.79
N GLU A 338 1.39 -29.68 -54.78
CA GLU A 338 0.53 -29.45 -55.95
C GLU A 338 0.07 -27.98 -56.05
N LEU A 339 0.38 -27.16 -55.05
CA LEU A 339 -0.02 -25.75 -55.00
C LEU A 339 0.86 -24.86 -55.86
N PRO A 340 0.28 -23.87 -56.56
CA PRO A 340 1.01 -22.74 -57.11
C PRO A 340 1.87 -22.03 -56.04
N GLU A 341 3.05 -21.56 -56.43
CA GLU A 341 4.06 -21.01 -55.51
C GLU A 341 3.56 -19.79 -54.70
N ASP A 342 2.67 -19.00 -55.29
CA ASP A 342 2.00 -17.86 -54.65
C ASP A 342 1.01 -18.32 -53.58
N VAL A 343 0.20 -19.35 -53.88
CA VAL A 343 -0.74 -19.94 -52.93
C VAL A 343 -0.01 -20.67 -51.81
N ARG A 344 1.04 -21.44 -52.11
CA ARG A 344 1.88 -22.11 -51.11
C ARG A 344 2.44 -21.12 -50.10
N ARG A 345 2.90 -19.95 -50.56
CA ARG A 345 3.37 -18.87 -49.68
C ARG A 345 2.28 -18.31 -48.78
N GLU A 346 1.06 -18.14 -49.29
CA GLU A 346 -0.07 -17.67 -48.49
C GLU A 346 -0.48 -18.68 -47.40
N VAL A 347 -0.36 -19.99 -47.69
CA VAL A 347 -0.57 -21.06 -46.69
C VAL A 347 0.55 -21.04 -45.63
N LEU A 348 1.82 -20.91 -46.04
CA LEU A 348 2.95 -20.76 -45.11
C LEU A 348 2.84 -19.52 -44.21
N MET A 349 2.27 -18.44 -44.72
CA MET A 349 2.04 -17.20 -43.98
C MET A 349 0.76 -17.22 -43.13
N ASN A 350 0.05 -18.37 -43.07
CA ASN A 350 -1.19 -18.54 -42.31
C ASN A 350 -2.26 -17.49 -42.64
N ARG A 351 -2.59 -17.32 -43.94
CA ARG A 351 -3.60 -16.35 -44.39
C ARG A 351 -4.91 -16.51 -43.60
N THR A 352 -5.39 -15.40 -43.04
CA THR A 352 -6.57 -15.38 -42.16
C THR A 352 -7.86 -15.02 -42.89
N PHE A 353 -9.00 -15.53 -42.40
CA PHE A 353 -10.35 -15.33 -42.92
C PHE A 353 -11.32 -15.01 -41.79
N THR A 354 -12.37 -14.26 -42.11
CA THR A 354 -13.44 -13.90 -41.16
C THR A 354 -14.48 -15.01 -40.99
N SER A 355 -14.54 -16.00 -41.90
CA SER A 355 -15.41 -17.18 -41.77
C SER A 355 -14.81 -18.42 -42.45
N SER A 356 -15.16 -19.60 -41.94
CA SER A 356 -14.78 -20.90 -42.52
C SER A 356 -15.22 -21.04 -43.97
N GLY A 357 -16.45 -20.60 -44.30
CA GLY A 357 -16.96 -20.65 -45.67
C GLY A 357 -16.16 -19.80 -46.67
N LEU A 358 -15.54 -18.70 -46.23
CA LEU A 358 -14.65 -17.92 -47.09
C LEU A 358 -13.31 -18.63 -47.32
N ALA A 359 -12.76 -19.26 -46.28
CA ALA A 359 -11.55 -20.07 -46.40
C ALA A 359 -11.78 -21.27 -47.34
N ALA A 360 -12.89 -21.99 -47.16
CA ALA A 360 -13.26 -23.11 -48.01
C ALA A 360 -13.51 -22.69 -49.47
N LYS A 361 -14.20 -21.57 -49.71
CA LYS A 361 -14.38 -21.02 -51.06
C LYS A 361 -13.06 -20.63 -51.70
N TYR A 362 -12.13 -20.05 -50.94
CA TYR A 362 -10.80 -19.71 -51.43
C TYR A 362 -10.05 -20.99 -51.87
N LEU A 363 -10.03 -22.03 -51.04
CA LEU A 363 -9.40 -23.32 -51.39
C LEU A 363 -10.07 -24.00 -52.59
N MET A 364 -11.39 -23.91 -52.70
CA MET A 364 -12.12 -24.43 -53.86
C MET A 364 -11.73 -23.70 -55.16
N LEU A 365 -11.57 -22.37 -55.12
CA LEU A 365 -11.12 -21.60 -56.29
C LEU A 365 -9.68 -21.95 -56.67
N VAL A 366 -8.82 -22.21 -55.69
CA VAL A 366 -7.45 -22.70 -55.92
C VAL A 366 -7.48 -24.06 -56.62
N GLN A 367 -8.26 -25.03 -56.11
CA GLN A 367 -8.41 -26.35 -56.74
C GLN A 367 -8.88 -26.23 -58.20
N VAL A 368 -9.92 -25.44 -58.47
CA VAL A 368 -10.42 -25.22 -59.84
C VAL A 368 -9.35 -24.59 -60.74
N ALA A 369 -8.51 -23.70 -60.21
CA ALA A 369 -7.40 -23.12 -60.98
C ALA A 369 -6.33 -24.16 -61.33
N ILE A 370 -6.02 -25.09 -60.41
CA ILE A 370 -5.10 -26.21 -60.62
C ILE A 370 -5.66 -27.20 -61.66
N ASP A 371 -6.95 -27.53 -61.58
CA ASP A 371 -7.59 -28.46 -62.53
C ASP A 371 -7.63 -27.88 -63.96
N ASN A 372 -7.88 -26.57 -64.08
CA ASN A 372 -7.90 -25.87 -65.36
C ASN A 372 -6.50 -25.73 -65.98
N SER A 373 -5.45 -25.53 -65.18
CA SER A 373 -4.07 -25.49 -65.68
C SER A 373 -3.60 -26.87 -66.15
N THR A 374 -4.04 -27.94 -65.49
CA THR A 374 -3.73 -29.34 -65.84
C THR A 374 -4.48 -29.82 -67.09
N SER A 375 -5.72 -29.36 -67.31
CA SER A 375 -6.54 -29.75 -68.48
C SER A 375 -6.09 -29.15 -69.81
N THR A 376 -5.24 -28.12 -69.81
CA THR A 376 -4.82 -27.41 -71.03
C THR A 376 -3.61 -28.05 -71.74
N THR A 377 -3.00 -29.11 -71.18
CA THR A 377 -1.76 -29.70 -71.72
C THR A 377 -1.96 -30.87 -72.70
N THR A 378 -3.18 -31.29 -73.02
CA THR A 378 -3.42 -32.39 -73.98
C THR A 378 -4.10 -31.90 -75.26
N THR A 379 -3.31 -31.72 -76.35
CA THR A 379 -3.63 -31.72 -77.81
C THR A 379 -2.67 -30.72 -78.49
N THR A 380 -1.52 -31.09 -79.06
CA THR A 380 -1.39 -31.72 -80.38
C THR A 380 0.07 -32.15 -80.58
N SER A 381 0.30 -33.45 -80.80
CA SER A 381 1.50 -33.95 -81.47
C SER A 381 1.08 -34.92 -82.58
N THR A 382 1.86 -34.91 -83.68
CA THR A 382 1.93 -35.90 -84.78
C THR A 382 0.86 -35.72 -85.89
N THR A 383 1.13 -35.81 -87.21
CA THR A 383 2.16 -36.55 -87.97
C THR A 383 2.26 -36.04 -89.43
N ILE A 384 3.46 -36.16 -90.02
CA ILE A 384 3.81 -35.97 -91.44
C ILE A 384 3.48 -37.23 -92.28
N ALA A 385 2.92 -37.07 -93.49
CA ALA A 385 3.14 -37.89 -94.71
C ALA A 385 2.29 -37.26 -95.85
N LYS A 386 2.73 -37.09 -97.10
CA LYS A 386 3.66 -37.87 -97.93
C LYS A 386 4.18 -37.00 -99.07
#